data_AF-A0A2P6GHD9-F1
#
_entry.id   AF-A0A2P6GHD9-F1
#
_cell.length_a   1.000
_cell.length_b   1.000
_cell.length_c   1.000
_cell.angle_alpha   90.00
_cell.angle_beta   90.00
_cell.angle_gamma   90.00
#
_symmetry.space_group_name_H-M   'P 1'
#
loop_
_entity.id
_entity.type
_entity.pdbx_description
1 polymer ?
#
loop_
_entity_poly.entity_id
_entity_poly.type
_entity_poly.pdbx_seq_one_letter_code
_entity_poly.pdbx_strand_id
1 'polypeptide(L)' 'YPGGIKSRSAEEILEGKFPERVLVQAVKRMLPGGVLSRQQMTNLKVYSGSVHPHEAQKPEALDVRILNKKNSRE' A
#
# COMPACT_ATOMS: atom_id res chain seq x y z
N TYR A 1 -21.72 16.26 12.79
CA TYR A 1 -21.47 16.49 14.23
C TYR A 1 -20.30 17.46 14.37
N PRO A 2 -20.50 18.66 14.93
CA PRO A 2 -19.39 19.53 15.29
C PRO A 2 -18.43 18.78 16.22
N GLY A 3 -17.12 18.80 15.93
CA GLY A 3 -16.09 18.09 16.71
C GLY A 3 -15.66 16.69 16.20
N GLY A 4 -16.09 16.25 15.01
CA GLY A 4 -15.81 14.90 14.50
C GLY A 4 -14.41 14.65 13.88
N ILE A 5 -13.47 15.58 14.00
CA ILE A 5 -12.12 15.44 13.41
C ILE A 5 -11.32 14.42 14.23
N LYS A 6 -10.76 13.41 13.57
CA LYS A 6 -9.91 12.39 14.19
C LYS A 6 -8.53 12.41 13.52
N SER A 7 -7.48 12.49 14.31
CA SER A 7 -6.09 12.36 13.86
C SER A 7 -5.51 11.02 14.34
N ARG A 8 -4.57 10.49 13.56
CA ARG A 8 -3.76 9.30 13.86
C ARG A 8 -2.39 9.49 13.25
N SER A 9 -1.33 9.13 13.97
CA SER A 9 0.02 9.08 13.40
C SER A 9 0.18 7.84 12.50
N ALA A 10 1.22 7.82 11.66
CA ALA A 10 1.50 6.65 10.83
C ALA A 10 1.86 5.42 11.68
N GLU A 11 2.62 5.64 12.75
CA GLU A 11 3.03 4.62 13.72
C GLU A 11 1.83 4.00 14.41
N GLU A 12 0.87 4.81 14.88
CA GLU A 12 -0.39 4.32 15.48
C GLU A 12 -1.22 3.45 14.51
N ILE A 13 -1.12 3.69 13.19
CA ILE A 13 -1.83 2.88 12.19
C ILE A 13 -1.10 1.56 11.96
N LEU A 14 0.24 1.59 11.92
CA LEU A 14 1.08 0.40 11.74
C LEU A 14 0.99 -0.57 12.92
N GLU A 15 0.93 -0.06 14.14
CA GLU A 15 0.75 -0.88 15.35
C GLU A 15 -0.72 -1.26 15.59
N GLY A 16 -1.63 -0.61 14.86
CA GLY A 16 -3.06 -0.77 15.03
C GLY A 16 -3.63 -2.00 14.34
N LYS A 17 -4.97 -2.03 14.29
CA LYS A 17 -5.75 -3.13 13.70
C LYS A 17 -5.61 -3.28 12.18
N PHE A 18 -5.14 -2.25 11.48
CA PHE A 18 -5.14 -2.17 10.02
C PHE A 18 -3.85 -1.54 9.49
N PRO A 19 -2.71 -2.22 9.65
CA PRO A 19 -1.41 -1.70 9.20
C PRO A 19 -1.34 -1.50 7.69
N GLU A 20 -2.12 -2.28 6.90
CA GLU A 20 -2.09 -2.20 5.43
C GLU A 20 -2.52 -0.81 4.92
N ARG A 21 -3.28 -0.06 5.72
CA ARG A 21 -3.80 1.26 5.34
C ARG A 21 -2.70 2.27 5.06
N VAL A 22 -1.55 2.19 5.71
CA VAL A 22 -0.46 3.14 5.48
C VAL A 22 0.04 3.04 4.04
N LEU A 23 0.31 1.82 3.57
CA LEU A 23 0.76 1.55 2.21
C LEU A 23 -0.33 1.87 1.18
N VAL A 24 -1.57 1.46 1.43
CA VAL A 24 -2.71 1.76 0.52
C VAL A 24 -2.89 3.28 0.35
N GLN A 25 -2.78 4.06 1.42
CA GLN A 25 -2.88 5.51 1.35
C GLN A 25 -1.68 6.17 0.67
N ALA A 26 -0.47 5.62 0.84
CA ALA A 26 0.72 6.09 0.15
C ALA A 26 0.57 5.91 -1.37
N VAL A 27 0.22 4.70 -1.83
CA VAL A 27 0.02 4.41 -3.26
C VAL A 27 -1.11 5.26 -3.83
N LYS A 28 -2.23 5.39 -3.11
CA LYS A 28 -3.37 6.21 -3.55
C LYS A 28 -2.98 7.68 -3.78
N ARG A 29 -2.05 8.23 -2.98
CA ARG A 29 -1.56 9.62 -3.12
C ARG A 29 -0.58 9.79 -4.29
N MET A 30 0.02 8.70 -4.79
CA MET A 30 0.91 8.74 -5.96
C MET A 30 0.14 8.67 -7.29
N LEU A 31 -1.12 8.21 -7.28
CA LEU A 31 -1.93 8.10 -8.49
C LEU A 31 -2.61 9.43 -8.86
N PRO A 32 -2.80 9.71 -10.16
CA PRO A 32 -3.62 10.84 -10.60
C PRO A 32 -5.07 10.58 -10.18
N GLY A 33 -5.62 11.42 -9.29
CA GLY A 33 -6.98 11.26 -8.77
C GLY A 33 -8.05 11.13 -9.87
N GLY A 34 -9.24 10.62 -9.53
CA GLY A 34 -10.35 10.47 -10.48
C GLY A 34 -10.95 9.07 -10.50
N VAL A 35 -11.68 8.74 -11.58
CA VAL A 35 -12.35 7.44 -11.72
C VAL A 35 -11.34 6.34 -12.06
N LEU A 36 -10.38 6.63 -12.93
CA LEU A 36 -9.36 5.66 -13.34
C LEU A 36 -8.48 5.23 -12.17
N SER A 37 -8.01 6.16 -11.31
CA SER A 37 -7.22 5.76 -10.14
C SER A 37 -8.01 4.92 -9.14
N ARG A 38 -9.32 5.16 -8.99
CA ARG A 38 -10.18 4.30 -8.17
C ARG A 38 -10.24 2.87 -8.73
N GLN A 39 -10.29 2.72 -10.05
CA GLN A 39 -10.21 1.41 -10.71
C GLN A 39 -8.82 0.79 -10.55
N GLN A 40 -7.74 1.54 -10.76
CA GLN A 40 -6.37 1.02 -10.56
C GLN A 40 -6.13 0.55 -9.13
N MET A 41 -6.69 1.24 -8.13
CA MET A 41 -6.58 0.84 -6.73
C MET A 41 -7.26 -0.50 -6.41
N THR A 42 -8.19 -1.00 -7.22
CA THR A 42 -8.79 -2.34 -6.98
C THR A 42 -7.83 -3.47 -7.30
N ASN A 43 -6.84 -3.23 -8.16
CA ASN A 43 -5.80 -4.19 -8.54
C ASN A 43 -4.73 -4.34 -7.44
N LEU A 44 -4.56 -3.33 -6.57
CA LEU A 44 -3.60 -3.38 -5.47
C LEU A 44 -4.11 -4.27 -4.33
N LYS A 45 -3.35 -5.30 -3.98
CA LYS A 45 -3.58 -6.16 -2.80
C LYS A 45 -2.42 -6.00 -1.82
N VAL A 46 -2.73 -5.57 -0.60
CA VAL A 46 -1.75 -5.40 0.49
C VAL A 46 -2.16 -6.31 1.62
N TYR A 47 -1.20 -7.07 2.14
CA TYR A 47 -1.38 -8.00 3.25
C TYR A 47 -0.46 -7.59 4.39
N SER A 48 -0.95 -7.70 5.62
CA SER A 48 -0.17 -7.46 6.83
C SER A 48 0.77 -8.63 7.17
N GLY A 49 0.39 -9.85 6.80
CA GLY A 49 1.18 -11.06 7.01
C GLY A 49 2.17 -11.35 5.87
N SER A 50 3.03 -12.34 6.07
CA SER A 50 3.99 -12.82 5.07
C SER A 50 3.39 -13.67 3.94
N VAL A 51 2.10 -14.01 4.03
CA VAL A 51 1.43 -14.94 3.09
C VAL A 51 0.26 -14.24 2.40
N HIS A 52 0.07 -14.54 1.12
CA HIS A 52 -1.08 -14.11 0.32
C HIS A 52 -1.88 -15.31 -0.20
N PRO A 53 -3.21 -15.19 -0.39
CA PRO A 53 -4.06 -16.28 -0.88
C PRO A 53 -3.96 -16.51 -2.41
N HIS A 54 -3.10 -15.79 -3.13
CA HIS A 54 -3.06 -15.76 -4.59
C HIS A 54 -2.14 -16.82 -5.24
N GLU A 55 -1.93 -17.97 -4.60
CA GLU A 55 -1.05 -19.03 -5.12
C GLU A 55 -1.49 -19.55 -6.50
N ALA A 56 -2.80 -19.64 -6.75
CA ALA A 56 -3.34 -20.09 -8.03
C ALA A 56 -2.96 -19.21 -9.23
N GLN A 57 -2.63 -17.93 -8.98
CA GLN A 57 -2.27 -16.96 -10.02
C GLN A 57 -0.79 -17.05 -10.43
N LYS A 58 0.01 -17.86 -9.71
CA LYS A 58 1.46 -18.00 -9.93
C LYS A 58 2.19 -16.65 -10.04
N PRO A 59 2.12 -15.79 -9.00
CA PRO A 59 2.77 -14.49 -9.05
C PRO A 59 4.29 -14.62 -9.16
N GLU A 60 4.90 -13.79 -10.00
CA GLU A 60 6.35 -13.71 -10.13
C GLU A 60 6.92 -12.68 -9.15
N ALA A 61 8.02 -13.02 -8.49
CA ALA A 61 8.70 -12.12 -7.56
C ALA A 61 9.39 -10.99 -8.33
N LEU A 62 9.03 -9.74 -8.02
CA LEU A 62 9.65 -8.55 -8.60
C LEU A 62 10.69 -7.97 -7.62
N ASP A 63 11.97 -8.02 -8.00
CA ASP A 63 13.03 -7.33 -7.25
C ASP A 63 13.21 -5.90 -7.75
N VAL A 64 12.73 -4.94 -6.96
CA VAL A 64 12.82 -3.50 -7.26
C VAL A 64 14.25 -2.97 -7.09
N ARG A 65 15.13 -3.66 -6.36
CA ARG A 65 16.52 -3.22 -6.12
C ARG A 65 17.34 -3.19 -7.41
N ILE A 66 17.11 -4.14 -8.31
CA ILE A 66 17.90 -4.32 -9.54
C ILE A 66 17.51 -3.30 -10.63
N LEU A 67 16.29 -2.78 -10.60
CA LEU A 67 15.74 -1.92 -11.66
C LEU A 67 16.43 -0.55 -11.77
N ASN A 68 17.06 -0.06 -10.70
CA ASN A 68 17.76 1.23 -10.72
C ASN A 68 19.00 1.21 -9.80
N LYS A 69 20.14 1.67 -10.31
CA LYS A 69 21.39 1.83 -9.54
C LYS A 69 21.24 2.72 -8.30
N LYS A 70 20.21 3.57 -8.24
CA LYS A 70 19.91 4.39 -7.05
C LYS A 70 19.22 3.62 -5.93
N ASN A 71 18.56 2.49 -6.22
CA ASN A 71 17.85 1.67 -5.24
C ASN A 71 18.79 0.76 -4.43
N SER A 72 20.03 0.61 -4.86
CA SER A 72 21.05 -0.21 -4.20
C SER A 72 22.09 0.60 -3.41
N ARG A 73 21.95 1.94 -3.36
CA ARG A 73 22.82 2.81 -2.57
C ARG A 73 22.33 2.81 -1.12
N GLU A 74 23.20 2.35 -0.22
CA GLU A 74 23.04 2.43 1.24
C GLU A 74 23.32 3.84 1.75
#